data_AF-A0A357WVN0-F1
#
_entry.id   AF-A0A357WVN0-F1
#
_cell.length_a   1.000
_cell.length_b   1.000
_cell.length_c   1.000
_cell.angle_alpha   90.00
_cell.angle_beta   90.00
_cell.angle_gamma   90.00
#
_symmetry.space_group_name_H-M   'P 1'
#
loop_
_entity.id
_entity.type
_entity.pdbx_description
1 polymer ?
#
loop_
_entity_poly.entity_id
_entity_poly.type
_entity_poly.pdbx_seq_one_letter_code
_entity_poly.pdbx_strand_id
1 'polypeptide(L)'
;MTIKPIKTFDTISQRIIYGLNFMYSEFVPIESEKANEQGQQKLHRLMGQIIDKLYETPKLLNLADNADEAYDWYAINNTNPELDKVYKSIFKCFFDFYKFLYISFLWGETNDNYLSISNTVLKENKTSYKPQYKILLKEIGIDIEKGGTEIIVIAENDIIQSFRLLAEKIPVNINPWTPYALINFACCSFTGNFNFLLTRVDNVAGLNGLLLEIQNNCLENGYEKNIKCTFGATGFDFNITLRNRVGGFVFGYNPRKYWKFFFGSMNSIGVKAMLEDFENLDKELQKHLISVCKTCNGCLGCAKGGRNKIFAVKVKHDGKEYNLCPDNYSRHNWETINDDLAAVLFKYHAAQEIYGSDWKKK
;
A
#
# COMPACT_ATOMS: atom_id res chain seq x y z
N MET A 1 -12.09 -7.59 -12.93
CA MET A 1 -10.99 -8.53 -12.59
C MET A 1 -11.41 -9.35 -11.39
N THR A 2 -11.05 -10.64 -11.36
CA THR A 2 -11.35 -11.52 -10.24
C THR A 2 -10.21 -11.45 -9.24
N ILE A 3 -10.45 -10.84 -8.07
CA ILE A 3 -9.48 -10.83 -6.98
C ILE A 3 -9.37 -12.26 -6.45
N LYS A 4 -8.17 -12.83 -6.54
CA LYS A 4 -7.90 -14.19 -6.06
C LYS A 4 -7.87 -14.15 -4.52
N PRO A 5 -8.33 -15.20 -3.82
CA PRO A 5 -8.15 -15.34 -2.37
C PRO A 5 -6.68 -15.25 -1.98
N ILE A 6 -6.37 -15.11 -0.68
CA ILE A 6 -4.98 -15.09 -0.18
C ILE A 6 -4.23 -16.31 -0.75
N LYS A 7 -3.36 -16.06 -1.74
CA LYS A 7 -2.61 -17.10 -2.44
C LYS A 7 -1.18 -17.16 -1.94
N THR A 8 -0.64 -18.34 -1.70
CA THR A 8 0.82 -18.55 -1.75
C THR A 8 1.30 -18.14 -3.14
N PHE A 9 2.41 -17.40 -3.21
CA PHE A 9 2.97 -16.98 -4.49
C PHE A 9 4.14 -17.91 -4.85
N ASP A 10 4.35 -18.13 -6.14
CA ASP A 10 5.51 -18.91 -6.59
C ASP A 10 6.75 -18.00 -6.63
N THR A 11 6.56 -16.71 -6.89
CA THR A 11 7.64 -15.73 -7.04
C THR A 11 7.36 -14.41 -6.32
N ILE A 12 8.43 -13.68 -5.98
CA ILE A 12 8.34 -12.31 -5.43
C ILE A 12 7.62 -11.37 -6.40
N SER A 13 7.81 -11.57 -7.71
CA SER A 13 7.13 -10.79 -8.75
C SER A 13 5.61 -10.93 -8.68
N GLN A 14 5.10 -12.17 -8.59
CA GLN A 14 3.66 -12.41 -8.41
C GLN A 14 3.11 -11.79 -7.13
N ARG A 15 3.87 -11.84 -6.02
CA ARG A 15 3.50 -11.18 -4.75
C ARG A 15 3.32 -9.67 -4.93
N ILE A 16 4.23 -9.03 -5.63
CA ILE A 16 4.16 -7.59 -5.90
C ILE A 16 2.98 -7.25 -6.81
N ILE A 17 2.82 -8.00 -7.90
CA ILE A 17 1.76 -7.80 -8.89
C ILE A 17 0.38 -7.99 -8.29
N TYR A 18 0.22 -9.00 -7.42
CA TYR A 18 -1.02 -9.24 -6.69
C TYR A 18 -1.47 -8.00 -5.93
N GLY A 19 -0.54 -7.30 -5.29
CA GLY A 19 -0.83 -6.06 -4.58
C GLY A 19 -1.38 -4.94 -5.48
N LEU A 20 -0.80 -4.79 -6.68
CA LEU A 20 -1.30 -3.84 -7.67
C LEU A 20 -2.68 -4.24 -8.21
N ASN A 21 -2.88 -5.52 -8.53
CA ASN A 21 -4.18 -6.07 -8.92
C ASN A 21 -5.24 -5.80 -7.85
N PHE A 22 -4.87 -6.02 -6.58
CA PHE A 22 -5.77 -5.83 -5.46
C PHE A 22 -6.30 -4.39 -5.34
N MET A 23 -5.48 -3.38 -5.64
CA MET A 23 -5.94 -2.00 -5.66
C MET A 23 -6.43 -1.50 -7.00
N TYR A 24 -6.44 -2.34 -8.03
CA TYR A 24 -6.90 -1.92 -9.33
C TYR A 24 -8.32 -1.37 -9.23
N SER A 25 -8.54 -0.17 -9.76
CA SER A 25 -9.76 0.60 -9.50
C SER A 25 -11.01 -0.18 -9.90
N GLU A 26 -12.09 -0.01 -9.16
CA GLU A 26 -13.41 -0.26 -9.75
C GLU A 26 -13.62 0.71 -10.92
N PHE A 27 -14.31 0.27 -11.97
CA PHE A 27 -14.57 1.14 -13.11
C PHE A 27 -15.61 2.18 -12.71
N VAL A 28 -15.16 3.43 -12.62
CA VAL A 28 -16.02 4.60 -12.41
C VAL A 28 -15.61 5.62 -13.47
N PRO A 29 -16.44 5.85 -14.50
CA PRO A 29 -16.12 6.80 -15.54
C PRO A 29 -16.21 8.23 -15.01
N ILE A 30 -15.56 9.15 -15.73
CA ILE A 30 -15.72 10.58 -15.51
C ILE A 30 -16.21 11.25 -16.79
N GLU A 31 -16.96 12.34 -16.65
CA GLU A 31 -17.35 13.16 -17.79
C GLU A 31 -16.12 13.83 -18.41
N SER A 32 -16.01 13.74 -19.74
CA SER A 32 -14.93 14.34 -20.50
C SER A 32 -15.31 14.52 -21.97
N GLU A 33 -14.90 15.64 -22.55
CA GLU A 33 -15.00 15.88 -24.00
C GLU A 33 -13.97 15.07 -24.79
N LYS A 34 -12.89 14.59 -24.17
CA LYS A 34 -11.80 13.87 -24.84
C LYS A 34 -12.11 12.38 -25.03
N ALA A 35 -12.72 11.75 -24.03
CA ALA A 35 -12.97 10.32 -24.02
C ALA A 35 -14.35 10.00 -23.44
N ASN A 36 -15.14 9.26 -24.21
CA ASN A 36 -16.44 8.76 -23.77
C ASN A 36 -16.28 7.58 -22.79
N GLU A 37 -17.39 7.20 -22.15
CA GLU A 37 -17.42 6.10 -21.18
C GLU A 37 -16.93 4.78 -21.79
N GLN A 38 -17.31 4.48 -23.04
CA GLN A 38 -16.91 3.24 -23.71
C GLN A 38 -15.40 3.13 -23.88
N GLY A 39 -14.74 4.21 -24.30
CA GLY A 39 -13.28 4.30 -24.40
C GLY A 39 -12.61 4.12 -23.04
N GLN A 40 -13.12 4.81 -22.01
CA GLN A 40 -12.61 4.68 -20.65
C GLN A 40 -12.75 3.23 -20.13
N GLN A 41 -13.86 2.56 -20.44
CA GLN A 41 -14.10 1.16 -20.07
C GLN A 41 -13.18 0.20 -20.83
N LYS A 42 -12.96 0.42 -22.14
CA LYS A 42 -11.99 -0.35 -22.93
C LYS A 42 -10.60 -0.22 -22.34
N LEU A 43 -10.15 1.01 -22.06
CA LEU A 43 -8.85 1.25 -21.42
C LEU A 43 -8.76 0.54 -20.06
N HIS A 44 -9.78 0.67 -19.22
CA HIS A 44 -9.82 0.01 -17.91
C HIS A 44 -9.73 -1.51 -18.03
N ARG A 45 -10.30 -2.12 -19.07
CA ARG A 45 -10.11 -3.55 -19.34
C ARG A 45 -8.67 -3.87 -19.75
N LEU A 46 -8.12 -3.11 -20.69
CA LEU A 46 -6.76 -3.31 -21.21
C LEU A 46 -5.70 -3.18 -20.12
N MET A 47 -5.77 -2.13 -19.30
CA MET A 47 -4.85 -1.90 -18.18
C MET A 47 -4.94 -3.00 -17.12
N GLY A 48 -6.12 -3.60 -16.92
CA GLY A 48 -6.28 -4.79 -16.07
C GLY A 48 -5.62 -6.02 -16.69
N GLN A 49 -5.78 -6.21 -18.00
CA GLN A 49 -5.12 -7.31 -18.73
C GLN A 49 -3.59 -7.23 -18.68
N ILE A 50 -3.00 -6.03 -18.64
CA ILE A 50 -1.55 -5.86 -18.41
C ILE A 50 -1.15 -6.53 -17.08
N ILE A 51 -1.89 -6.25 -16.01
CA ILE A 51 -1.61 -6.78 -14.67
C ILE A 51 -1.79 -8.29 -14.64
N ASP A 52 -2.88 -8.80 -15.24
CA ASP A 52 -3.15 -10.24 -15.32
C ASP A 52 -2.06 -10.98 -16.11
N LYS A 53 -1.65 -10.46 -17.27
CA LYS A 53 -0.57 -11.02 -18.09
C LYS A 53 0.77 -11.03 -17.38
N LEU A 54 1.09 -9.95 -16.65
CA LEU A 54 2.32 -9.90 -15.86
C LEU A 54 2.27 -10.85 -14.66
N TYR A 55 1.11 -11.06 -14.05
CA TYR A 55 0.95 -12.02 -12.97
C TYR A 55 1.20 -13.45 -13.46
N GLU A 56 0.70 -13.78 -14.66
CA GLU A 56 0.89 -15.09 -15.30
C GLU A 56 2.33 -15.28 -15.80
N THR A 57 2.90 -14.26 -16.46
CA THR A 57 4.22 -14.31 -17.08
C THR A 57 5.05 -13.06 -16.73
N PRO A 58 5.64 -12.99 -15.52
CA PRO A 58 6.44 -11.83 -15.10
C PRO A 58 7.61 -11.49 -16.03
N LYS A 59 8.13 -12.49 -16.75
CA LYS A 59 9.22 -12.32 -17.73
C LYS A 59 8.87 -11.41 -18.90
N LEU A 60 7.58 -11.15 -19.19
CA LEU A 60 7.16 -10.19 -20.23
C LEU A 60 7.70 -8.77 -19.98
N LEU A 61 8.03 -8.43 -18.72
CA LEU A 61 8.65 -7.17 -18.34
C LEU A 61 10.06 -7.36 -17.74
N ASN A 62 10.71 -8.50 -18.00
CA ASN A 62 12.00 -8.89 -17.41
C ASN A 62 12.01 -8.83 -15.88
N LEU A 63 10.89 -9.17 -15.24
CA LEU A 63 10.82 -9.22 -13.78
C LEU A 63 11.53 -10.47 -13.28
N ALA A 64 12.14 -10.36 -12.11
CA ALA A 64 12.91 -11.45 -11.53
C ALA A 64 12.00 -12.64 -11.18
N ASP A 65 12.49 -13.86 -11.40
CA ASP A 65 11.78 -15.12 -11.15
C ASP A 65 12.24 -15.81 -9.85
N ASN A 66 12.84 -15.04 -8.95
CA ASN A 66 13.16 -15.50 -7.59
C ASN A 66 11.92 -16.13 -6.94
N ALA A 67 12.13 -17.29 -6.32
CA ALA A 67 11.14 -17.94 -5.47
C ALA A 67 10.59 -16.94 -4.44
N ASP A 68 9.33 -17.12 -4.07
CA ASP A 68 8.67 -16.25 -3.09
C ASP A 68 9.41 -16.26 -1.74
N GLU A 69 9.89 -15.08 -1.33
CA GLU A 69 10.55 -14.85 -0.05
C GLU A 69 10.05 -13.49 0.47
N ALA A 70 9.76 -13.42 1.77
CA ALA A 70 9.26 -12.21 2.41
C ALA A 70 9.90 -12.00 3.79
N TYR A 71 9.73 -10.80 4.33
CA TYR A 71 10.17 -10.45 5.66
C TYR A 71 9.11 -10.79 6.70
N ASP A 72 9.54 -11.21 7.88
CA ASP A 72 8.71 -11.17 9.08
C ASP A 72 8.16 -9.75 9.29
N TRP A 73 6.99 -9.67 9.92
CA TRP A 73 6.31 -8.39 10.11
C TRP A 73 7.21 -7.35 10.82
N TYR A 74 7.92 -7.76 11.87
CA TYR A 74 8.81 -6.92 12.66
C TYR A 74 10.23 -6.78 12.08
N ALA A 75 10.59 -7.55 11.05
CA ALA A 75 11.93 -7.45 10.45
C ALA A 75 12.07 -6.14 9.65
N ILE A 76 13.22 -5.49 9.76
CA ILE A 76 13.53 -4.28 8.99
C ILE A 76 14.16 -4.73 7.66
N ASN A 77 13.85 -4.06 6.54
CA ASN A 77 14.33 -4.52 5.22
C ASN A 77 15.85 -4.70 5.12
N ASN A 78 16.62 -3.91 5.88
CA ASN A 78 18.09 -3.98 5.89
C ASN A 78 18.65 -5.23 6.60
N THR A 79 17.82 -6.06 7.24
CA THR A 79 18.26 -7.33 7.82
C THR A 79 18.55 -8.39 6.76
N ASN A 80 17.99 -8.25 5.55
CA ASN A 80 18.35 -9.04 4.38
C ASN A 80 18.51 -8.11 3.15
N PRO A 81 19.71 -7.55 2.93
CA PRO A 81 19.96 -6.60 1.84
C PRO A 81 19.80 -7.19 0.44
N GLU A 82 20.08 -8.48 0.25
CA GLU A 82 19.94 -9.13 -1.06
C GLU A 82 18.47 -9.28 -1.45
N LEU A 83 17.61 -9.69 -0.51
CA LEU A 83 16.17 -9.68 -0.71
C LEU A 83 15.63 -8.27 -1.00
N ASP A 84 16.12 -7.25 -0.28
CA ASP A 84 15.69 -5.85 -0.50
C ASP A 84 16.04 -5.36 -1.91
N LYS A 85 17.21 -5.74 -2.44
CA LYS A 85 17.62 -5.44 -3.82
C LYS A 85 16.67 -6.09 -4.83
N VAL A 86 16.27 -7.34 -4.63
CA VAL A 86 15.32 -8.04 -5.52
C VAL A 86 13.99 -7.29 -5.56
N TYR A 87 13.40 -7.00 -4.39
CA TYR A 87 12.18 -6.22 -4.29
C TYR A 87 12.29 -4.85 -4.99
N LYS A 88 13.34 -4.09 -4.70
CA LYS A 88 13.57 -2.77 -5.31
C LYS A 88 13.73 -2.85 -6.83
N SER A 89 14.40 -3.88 -7.34
CA SER A 89 14.55 -4.11 -8.78
C SER A 89 13.20 -4.31 -9.46
N ILE A 90 12.34 -5.16 -8.86
CA ILE A 90 10.99 -5.43 -9.39
C ILE A 90 10.14 -4.15 -9.32
N PHE A 91 10.08 -3.46 -8.18
CA PHE A 91 9.34 -2.20 -8.06
C PHE A 91 9.79 -1.15 -9.06
N LYS A 92 11.10 -1.00 -9.25
CA LYS A 92 11.66 -0.07 -10.23
C LYS A 92 11.25 -0.44 -11.65
N CYS A 93 11.26 -1.72 -12.00
CA CYS A 93 10.86 -2.16 -13.35
C CYS A 93 9.39 -1.81 -13.63
N PHE A 94 8.49 -2.11 -12.69
CA PHE A 94 7.08 -1.74 -12.76
C PHE A 94 6.87 -0.23 -12.86
N PHE A 95 7.55 0.52 -11.97
CA PHE A 95 7.45 1.96 -11.94
C PHE A 95 7.93 2.60 -13.24
N ASP A 96 9.07 2.16 -13.78
CA ASP A 96 9.61 2.65 -15.05
C ASP A 96 8.66 2.38 -16.23
N PHE A 97 7.96 1.24 -16.23
CA PHE A 97 6.98 0.90 -17.26
C PHE A 97 5.76 1.81 -17.23
N TYR A 98 5.10 1.95 -16.08
CA TYR A 98 3.94 2.83 -15.95
C TYR A 98 4.33 4.30 -16.10
N LYS A 99 5.54 4.69 -15.66
CA LYS A 99 6.07 6.03 -15.91
C LYS A 99 6.26 6.30 -17.40
N PHE A 100 6.78 5.33 -18.17
CA PHE A 100 6.89 5.46 -19.61
C PHE A 100 5.50 5.69 -20.23
N LEU A 101 4.51 4.84 -19.94
CA LEU A 101 3.15 5.02 -20.46
C LEU A 101 2.57 6.38 -20.07
N TYR A 102 2.64 6.74 -18.80
CA TYR A 102 2.15 8.02 -18.28
C TYR A 102 2.76 9.22 -19.02
N ILE A 103 4.08 9.27 -19.15
CA ILE A 103 4.78 10.36 -19.84
C ILE A 103 4.44 10.38 -21.34
N SER A 104 4.35 9.20 -21.99
CA SER A 104 3.93 9.09 -23.39
C SER A 104 2.55 9.71 -23.61
N PHE A 105 1.56 9.34 -22.81
CA PHE A 105 0.19 9.82 -23.02
C PHE A 105 -0.06 11.26 -22.54
N LEU A 106 0.73 11.72 -21.56
CA LEU A 106 0.68 13.11 -21.09
C LEU A 106 1.28 14.09 -22.09
N TRP A 107 2.41 13.74 -22.70
CA TRP A 107 3.20 14.69 -23.51
C TRP A 107 3.30 14.37 -24.99
N GLY A 108 2.86 13.18 -25.43
CA GLY A 108 2.88 12.82 -26.84
C GLY A 108 1.95 13.67 -27.69
N GLU A 109 2.11 13.60 -29.00
CA GLU A 109 1.22 14.20 -29.99
C GLU A 109 0.30 13.11 -30.55
N THR A 110 -1.01 13.35 -30.54
CA THR A 110 -2.02 12.39 -31.00
C THR A 110 -2.46 12.71 -32.41
N ASN A 111 -2.60 11.68 -33.23
CA ASN A 111 -3.21 11.75 -34.55
C ASN A 111 -4.04 10.47 -34.73
N ASP A 112 -5.35 10.61 -34.93
CA ASP A 112 -6.35 9.55 -35.07
C ASP A 112 -6.01 8.23 -34.34
N ASN A 113 -5.24 7.33 -34.97
CA ASN A 113 -4.96 5.98 -34.47
C ASN A 113 -3.54 5.78 -33.89
N TYR A 114 -2.78 6.86 -33.68
CA TYR A 114 -1.46 6.77 -33.06
C TYR A 114 -1.13 7.98 -32.18
N LEU A 115 -0.17 7.77 -31.29
CA LEU A 115 0.48 8.80 -30.50
C LEU A 115 1.98 8.73 -30.74
N SER A 116 2.60 9.85 -31.08
CA SER A 116 4.07 9.96 -31.16
C SER A 116 4.63 10.72 -29.96
N ILE A 117 5.75 10.25 -29.39
CA ILE A 117 6.51 10.99 -28.39
C ILE A 117 7.99 11.02 -28.72
N SER A 118 8.60 12.21 -28.65
CA SER A 118 10.02 12.36 -28.93
C SER A 118 10.91 11.76 -27.84
N ASN A 119 12.06 11.23 -28.24
CA ASN A 119 13.10 10.75 -27.32
C ASN A 119 13.64 11.86 -26.40
N THR A 120 13.54 13.13 -26.82
CA THR A 120 13.94 14.30 -26.02
C THR A 120 13.02 14.46 -24.80
N VAL A 121 11.71 14.45 -25.01
CA VAL A 121 10.71 14.57 -23.93
C VAL A 121 10.83 13.41 -22.93
N LEU A 122 11.05 12.18 -23.42
CA LEU A 122 11.28 11.02 -22.56
C LEU A 122 12.53 11.22 -21.65
N LYS A 123 13.64 11.71 -22.22
CA LYS A 123 14.88 11.99 -21.49
C LYS A 123 14.71 13.09 -20.44
N GLU A 124 14.05 14.20 -20.78
CA GLU A 124 13.74 15.30 -19.85
C GLU A 124 12.94 14.81 -18.64
N ASN A 125 12.01 13.88 -18.87
CA ASN A 125 11.20 13.26 -17.82
C ASN A 125 11.88 12.05 -17.15
N LYS A 126 13.17 11.79 -17.43
CA LYS A 126 13.96 10.67 -16.86
C LYS A 126 13.26 9.32 -17.07
N THR A 127 12.79 9.05 -18.28
CA THR A 127 12.20 7.78 -18.70
C THR A 127 12.70 7.38 -20.08
N SER A 128 12.51 6.12 -20.46
CA SER A 128 12.91 5.62 -21.77
C SER A 128 12.08 4.42 -22.18
N TYR A 129 11.94 4.24 -23.51
CA TYR A 129 11.39 3.01 -24.07
C TYR A 129 12.36 1.83 -23.85
N LYS A 130 11.81 0.67 -23.53
CA LYS A 130 12.53 -0.60 -23.47
C LYS A 130 11.82 -1.63 -24.38
N PRO A 131 12.55 -2.49 -25.12
CA PRO A 131 11.94 -3.44 -26.07
C PRO A 131 10.83 -4.32 -25.49
N GLN A 132 10.96 -4.72 -24.22
CA GLN A 132 9.95 -5.51 -23.53
C GLN A 132 8.59 -4.82 -23.40
N TYR A 133 8.53 -3.48 -23.45
CA TYR A 133 7.27 -2.75 -23.41
C TYR A 133 6.42 -3.05 -24.66
N LYS A 134 7.06 -3.15 -25.83
CA LYS A 134 6.38 -3.57 -27.07
C LYS A 134 5.85 -5.00 -26.95
N ILE A 135 6.66 -5.92 -26.42
CA ILE A 135 6.27 -7.33 -26.25
C ILE A 135 5.01 -7.42 -25.39
N LEU A 136 5.03 -6.78 -24.22
CA LEU A 136 3.91 -6.79 -23.28
C LEU A 136 2.66 -6.10 -23.84
N LEU A 137 2.79 -4.93 -24.45
CA LEU A 137 1.63 -4.19 -24.95
C LEU A 137 1.00 -4.85 -26.18
N LYS A 138 1.79 -5.53 -27.01
CA LYS A 138 1.27 -6.26 -28.16
C LYS A 138 0.33 -7.40 -27.74
N GLU A 139 0.56 -8.03 -26.60
CA GLU A 139 -0.33 -9.06 -26.02
C GLU A 139 -1.74 -8.55 -25.70
N ILE A 140 -1.90 -7.23 -25.59
CA ILE A 140 -3.19 -6.58 -25.30
C ILE A 140 -3.66 -5.67 -26.46
N GLY A 141 -3.08 -5.83 -27.66
CA GLY A 141 -3.53 -5.11 -28.85
C GLY A 141 -3.03 -3.66 -28.98
N ILE A 142 -1.98 -3.27 -28.25
CA ILE A 142 -1.31 -1.97 -28.40
C ILE A 142 0.07 -2.22 -29.01
N ASP A 143 0.35 -1.67 -30.20
CA ASP A 143 1.68 -1.76 -30.79
C ASP A 143 2.55 -0.55 -30.41
N ILE A 144 3.86 -0.76 -30.38
CA ILE A 144 4.85 0.30 -30.26
C ILE A 144 5.85 0.15 -31.38
N GLU A 145 6.08 1.22 -32.13
CA GLU A 145 7.16 1.34 -33.09
C GLU A 145 8.23 2.30 -32.58
N LYS A 146 9.49 1.89 -32.69
CA LYS A 146 10.63 2.74 -32.35
C LYS A 146 11.13 3.39 -33.63
N GLY A 147 10.87 4.68 -33.79
CA GLY A 147 11.51 5.52 -34.79
C GLY A 147 12.93 5.92 -34.37
N GLY A 148 13.62 6.66 -35.24
CA GLY A 148 14.95 7.20 -34.93
C GLY A 148 14.90 8.23 -33.80
N THR A 149 13.99 9.20 -33.90
CA THR A 149 13.85 10.34 -32.96
C THR A 149 12.64 10.24 -32.03
N GLU A 150 11.73 9.31 -32.30
CA GLU A 150 10.43 9.21 -31.64
C GLU A 150 10.03 7.75 -31.35
N ILE A 151 9.06 7.61 -30.46
CA ILE A 151 8.36 6.37 -30.17
C ILE A 151 6.89 6.56 -30.55
N ILE A 152 6.36 5.65 -31.37
CA ILE A 152 4.99 5.69 -31.86
C ILE A 152 4.20 4.58 -31.16
N VAL A 153 3.10 4.94 -30.50
CA VAL A 153 2.15 4.02 -29.88
C VAL A 153 0.91 3.95 -30.77
N ILE A 154 0.51 2.75 -31.19
CA ILE A 154 -0.60 2.53 -32.12
C ILE A 154 -1.73 1.81 -31.38
N ALA A 155 -2.92 2.41 -31.35
CA ALA A 155 -4.13 1.88 -30.72
C ALA A 155 -5.38 2.59 -31.28
N GLU A 156 -6.58 2.08 -30.98
CA GLU A 156 -7.83 2.79 -31.31
C GLU A 156 -7.83 4.20 -30.67
N ASN A 157 -8.36 5.20 -31.39
CA ASN A 157 -8.39 6.60 -30.92
C ASN A 157 -9.04 6.74 -29.53
N ASP A 158 -10.12 6.00 -29.27
CA ASP A 158 -10.83 6.05 -27.99
C ASP A 158 -9.95 5.56 -26.81
N ILE A 159 -9.10 4.56 -27.02
CA ILE A 159 -8.08 4.10 -26.06
C ILE A 159 -7.02 5.18 -25.85
N ILE A 160 -6.51 5.78 -26.93
CA ILE A 160 -5.50 6.84 -26.86
C ILE A 160 -6.00 8.05 -26.07
N GLN A 161 -7.21 8.53 -26.38
CA GLN A 161 -7.81 9.66 -25.67
C GLN A 161 -8.13 9.31 -24.21
N SER A 162 -8.54 8.08 -23.94
CA SER A 162 -8.78 7.63 -22.56
C SER A 162 -7.49 7.59 -21.73
N PHE A 163 -6.38 7.16 -22.34
CA PHE A 163 -5.07 7.17 -21.67
C PHE A 163 -4.63 8.60 -21.38
N ARG A 164 -4.83 9.51 -22.34
CA ARG A 164 -4.54 10.94 -22.17
C ARG A 164 -5.38 11.53 -21.04
N LEU A 165 -6.68 11.28 -21.02
CA LEU A 165 -7.56 11.71 -19.93
C LEU A 165 -7.08 11.21 -18.58
N LEU A 166 -6.72 9.92 -18.48
CA LEU A 166 -6.18 9.34 -17.26
C LEU A 166 -4.87 10.00 -16.84
N ALA A 167 -3.96 10.26 -17.79
CA ALA A 167 -2.69 10.93 -17.55
C ALA A 167 -2.87 12.35 -17.01
N GLU A 168 -3.77 13.13 -17.62
CA GLU A 168 -4.03 14.53 -17.24
C GLU A 168 -4.70 14.68 -15.87
N LYS A 169 -5.42 13.65 -15.40
CA LYS A 169 -6.11 13.67 -14.10
C LYS A 169 -5.20 13.32 -12.93
N ILE A 170 -3.97 12.89 -13.17
CA ILE A 170 -3.06 12.48 -12.11
C ILE A 170 -2.47 13.72 -11.42
N PRO A 171 -2.54 13.78 -10.07
CA PRO A 171 -1.86 14.81 -9.32
C PRO A 171 -0.35 14.82 -9.63
N VAL A 172 0.14 15.97 -10.07
CA VAL A 172 1.56 16.27 -10.29
C VAL A 172 2.15 17.00 -9.07
N ASN A 173 3.47 16.94 -8.92
CA ASN A 173 4.25 17.64 -7.88
C ASN A 173 3.87 17.31 -6.43
N ILE A 174 3.56 16.04 -6.13
CA ILE A 174 3.17 15.62 -4.77
C ILE A 174 4.27 15.89 -3.75
N ASN A 175 5.53 15.57 -4.09
CA ASN A 175 6.72 15.99 -3.34
C ASN A 175 7.99 15.83 -4.21
N PRO A 176 9.16 16.37 -3.80
CA PRO A 176 10.40 16.32 -4.60
C PRO A 176 10.88 14.91 -4.99
N TRP A 177 10.48 13.89 -4.24
CA TRP A 177 10.89 12.49 -4.42
C TRP A 177 9.83 11.63 -5.11
N THR A 178 8.59 12.14 -5.21
CA THR A 178 7.42 11.48 -5.81
C THR A 178 6.68 12.51 -6.68
N PRO A 179 7.18 12.83 -7.88
CA PRO A 179 6.60 13.90 -8.69
C PRO A 179 5.20 13.58 -9.23
N TYR A 180 4.74 12.33 -9.20
CA TYR A 180 3.44 11.91 -9.75
C TYR A 180 2.79 10.84 -8.86
N ALA A 181 1.46 10.91 -8.67
CA ALA A 181 0.67 9.80 -8.10
C ALA A 181 0.44 8.72 -9.17
N LEU A 182 1.50 8.05 -9.61
CA LEU A 182 1.39 6.98 -10.60
C LEU A 182 0.49 5.83 -10.15
N ILE A 183 0.16 5.74 -8.85
CA ILE A 183 -0.82 4.77 -8.36
C ILE A 183 -2.18 4.92 -9.06
N ASN A 184 -2.66 6.14 -9.30
CA ASN A 184 -3.93 6.36 -9.99
C ASN A 184 -3.83 5.91 -11.45
N PHE A 185 -2.69 6.15 -12.11
CA PHE A 185 -2.43 5.68 -13.47
C PHE A 185 -2.43 4.16 -13.54
N ALA A 186 -1.59 3.53 -12.71
CA ALA A 186 -1.34 2.10 -12.75
C ALA A 186 -2.59 1.27 -12.39
N CYS A 187 -3.42 1.82 -11.49
CA CYS A 187 -4.70 1.22 -11.13
C CYS A 187 -5.87 1.65 -12.02
N CYS A 188 -5.62 2.43 -13.09
CA CYS A 188 -6.65 2.99 -13.97
C CYS A 188 -7.81 3.68 -13.21
N SER A 189 -7.48 4.49 -12.21
CA SER A 189 -8.44 5.24 -11.40
C SER A 189 -8.62 6.66 -11.94
N PHE A 190 -9.73 6.91 -12.63
CA PHE A 190 -10.09 8.25 -13.12
C PHE A 190 -10.50 9.22 -12.01
N THR A 191 -11.02 8.69 -10.89
CA THR A 191 -11.53 9.47 -9.75
C THR A 191 -10.51 9.61 -8.63
N GLY A 192 -9.48 8.76 -8.58
CA GLY A 192 -8.56 8.64 -7.46
C GLY A 192 -9.20 8.05 -6.18
N ASN A 193 -10.43 7.53 -6.27
CA ASN A 193 -11.16 6.98 -5.14
C ASN A 193 -10.82 5.50 -4.91
N PHE A 194 -10.26 5.20 -3.74
CA PHE A 194 -9.91 3.83 -3.31
C PHE A 194 -10.77 3.31 -2.15
N ASN A 195 -11.96 3.88 -1.92
CA ASN A 195 -12.84 3.49 -0.81
C ASN A 195 -13.24 2.01 -0.83
N PHE A 196 -13.29 1.39 -2.03
CA PHE A 196 -13.56 -0.03 -2.22
C PHE A 196 -12.52 -0.95 -1.55
N LEU A 197 -11.32 -0.45 -1.23
CA LEU A 197 -10.24 -1.28 -0.69
C LEU A 197 -10.63 -1.96 0.62
N LEU A 198 -11.36 -1.27 1.50
CA LEU A 198 -11.73 -1.86 2.80
C LEU A 198 -12.57 -3.12 2.61
N THR A 199 -13.59 -3.03 1.75
CA THR A 199 -14.48 -4.14 1.41
C THR A 199 -13.73 -5.28 0.74
N ARG A 200 -12.75 -4.98 -0.13
CA ARG A 200 -11.89 -6.02 -0.72
C ARG A 200 -11.03 -6.72 0.33
N VAL A 201 -10.47 -5.98 1.30
CA VAL A 201 -9.65 -6.56 2.36
C VAL A 201 -10.50 -7.49 3.20
N ASP A 202 -11.70 -7.03 3.60
CA ASP A 202 -12.66 -7.81 4.37
C ASP A 202 -13.00 -9.13 3.67
N ASN A 203 -13.39 -9.07 2.40
CA ASN A 203 -13.75 -10.24 1.61
C ASN A 203 -12.59 -11.23 1.43
N VAL A 204 -11.38 -10.75 1.13
CA VAL A 204 -10.22 -11.62 0.88
C VAL A 204 -9.68 -12.24 2.18
N ALA A 205 -9.81 -11.52 3.29
CA ALA A 205 -9.45 -12.03 4.61
C ALA A 205 -10.56 -12.90 5.25
N GLY A 206 -11.74 -12.99 4.62
CA GLY A 206 -12.86 -13.80 5.12
C GLY A 206 -13.47 -13.25 6.40
N LEU A 207 -13.52 -11.93 6.53
CA LEU A 207 -13.93 -11.24 7.77
C LEU A 207 -15.44 -10.96 7.86
N ASN A 208 -16.22 -11.36 6.84
CA ASN A 208 -17.69 -11.36 6.83
C ASN A 208 -18.33 -10.02 7.21
N GLY A 209 -17.70 -8.91 6.84
CA GLY A 209 -18.19 -7.55 7.09
C GLY A 209 -17.60 -6.85 8.31
N LEU A 210 -16.79 -7.54 9.12
CA LEU A 210 -16.22 -6.99 10.35
C LEU A 210 -15.46 -5.66 10.14
N LEU A 211 -14.70 -5.51 9.05
CA LEU A 211 -13.99 -4.24 8.81
C LEU A 211 -14.95 -3.09 8.52
N LEU A 212 -16.08 -3.38 7.88
CA LEU A 212 -17.13 -2.39 7.62
C LEU A 212 -17.85 -2.01 8.91
N GLU A 213 -18.09 -2.98 9.80
CA GLU A 213 -18.64 -2.72 11.13
C GLU A 213 -17.71 -1.85 11.98
N ILE A 214 -16.40 -2.18 12.01
CA ILE A 214 -15.39 -1.35 12.68
C ILE A 214 -15.38 0.06 12.09
N GLN A 215 -15.40 0.19 10.76
CA GLN A 215 -15.47 1.50 10.10
C GLN A 215 -16.69 2.29 10.54
N ASN A 216 -17.88 1.70 10.48
CA ASN A 216 -19.12 2.39 10.81
C ASN A 216 -19.12 2.87 12.27
N ASN A 217 -18.73 1.99 13.20
CA ASN A 217 -18.59 2.34 14.61
C ASN A 217 -17.57 3.47 14.83
N CYS A 218 -16.41 3.39 14.19
CA CYS A 218 -15.42 4.47 14.22
C CYS A 218 -15.99 5.81 13.73
N LEU A 219 -16.66 5.83 12.58
CA LEU A 219 -17.23 7.05 12.01
C LEU A 219 -18.33 7.64 12.90
N GLU A 220 -19.20 6.80 13.48
CA GLU A 220 -20.22 7.21 14.46
C GLU A 220 -19.60 7.84 15.71
N ASN A 221 -18.40 7.40 16.09
CA ASN A 221 -17.63 7.92 17.22
C ASN A 221 -16.63 9.03 16.83
N GLY A 222 -16.82 9.66 15.67
CA GLY A 222 -16.06 10.83 15.25
C GLY A 222 -14.63 10.57 14.75
N TYR A 223 -14.31 9.32 14.40
CA TYR A 223 -13.02 9.00 13.78
C TYR A 223 -13.02 9.49 12.32
N GLU A 224 -11.84 9.86 11.82
CA GLU A 224 -11.62 10.19 10.43
C GLU A 224 -11.06 8.97 9.67
N LYS A 225 -11.66 8.66 8.52
CA LYS A 225 -11.14 7.66 7.59
C LYS A 225 -10.17 8.31 6.62
N ASN A 226 -8.99 7.71 6.46
CA ASN A 226 -8.04 8.06 5.42
C ASN A 226 -7.50 6.81 4.72
N ILE A 227 -7.37 6.87 3.40
CA ILE A 227 -6.78 5.81 2.59
C ILE A 227 -5.56 6.39 1.89
N LYS A 228 -4.41 5.79 2.13
CA LYS A 228 -3.15 6.14 1.49
C LYS A 228 -2.66 4.96 0.67
N CYS A 229 -2.54 5.15 -0.63
CA CYS A 229 -1.89 4.20 -1.51
C CYS A 229 -0.57 4.81 -2.00
N THR A 230 0.51 4.03 -1.95
CA THR A 230 1.86 4.46 -2.32
C THR A 230 2.32 3.60 -3.48
N PHE A 231 2.75 4.19 -4.59
CA PHE A 231 3.43 3.49 -5.67
C PHE A 231 4.66 4.28 -6.13
N GLY A 232 5.84 3.69 -5.97
CA GLY A 232 7.11 4.30 -6.31
C GLY A 232 8.16 3.28 -6.72
N ALA A 233 9.32 3.78 -7.17
CA ALA A 233 10.42 2.93 -7.63
C ALA A 233 11.01 2.00 -6.54
N THR A 234 10.74 2.27 -5.25
CA THR A 234 11.28 1.50 -4.12
C THR A 234 10.24 0.64 -3.41
N GLY A 235 8.96 0.80 -3.74
CA GLY A 235 7.90 0.14 -3.01
C GLY A 235 6.51 0.46 -3.50
N PHE A 236 5.61 -0.44 -3.12
CA PHE A 236 4.19 -0.32 -3.27
C PHE A 236 3.55 -0.77 -1.94
N ASP A 237 2.63 0.02 -1.38
CA ASP A 237 1.83 -0.33 -0.20
C ASP A 237 0.51 0.45 -0.19
N PHE A 238 -0.46 0.00 0.60
CA PHE A 238 -1.58 0.84 0.98
C PHE A 238 -1.92 0.68 2.45
N ASN A 239 -2.47 1.75 3.03
CA ASN A 239 -2.95 1.79 4.40
C ASN A 239 -4.31 2.48 4.45
N ILE A 240 -5.25 1.89 5.17
CA ILE A 240 -6.54 2.44 5.54
C ILE A 240 -6.46 2.71 7.04
N THR A 241 -6.63 3.96 7.43
CA THR A 241 -6.60 4.37 8.84
C THR A 241 -7.94 4.92 9.26
N LEU A 242 -8.44 4.46 10.40
CA LEU A 242 -9.56 5.05 11.11
C LEU A 242 -8.96 5.72 12.34
N ARG A 243 -8.80 7.03 12.28
CA ARG A 243 -8.01 7.80 13.24
C ARG A 243 -8.92 8.63 14.14
N ASN A 244 -8.65 8.58 15.45
CA ASN A 244 -9.10 9.59 16.40
C ASN A 244 -7.93 10.54 16.75
N ARG A 245 -8.11 11.44 17.71
CA ARG A 245 -7.15 12.48 18.08
C ARG A 245 -5.77 11.92 18.47
N VAL A 246 -5.70 10.74 19.08
CA VAL A 246 -4.47 10.07 19.52
C VAL A 246 -4.25 8.74 18.80
N GLY A 247 -5.22 7.83 18.92
CA GLY A 247 -5.11 6.44 18.48
C GLY A 247 -5.98 6.11 17.26
N GLY A 248 -6.15 4.82 17.02
CA GLY A 248 -7.08 4.31 16.01
C GLY A 248 -6.61 3.05 15.30
N PHE A 249 -7.44 2.59 14.37
CA PHE A 249 -7.17 1.39 13.58
C PHE A 249 -6.32 1.69 12.36
N VAL A 250 -5.48 0.73 12.00
CA VAL A 250 -4.78 0.67 10.71
C VAL A 250 -4.98 -0.71 10.09
N PHE A 251 -5.35 -0.71 8.83
CA PHE A 251 -5.41 -1.90 7.99
C PHE A 251 -4.58 -1.63 6.75
N GLY A 252 -3.90 -2.61 6.20
CA GLY A 252 -3.12 -2.33 5.00
C GLY A 252 -2.56 -3.56 4.34
N TYR A 253 -1.80 -3.32 3.29
CA TYR A 253 -1.07 -4.33 2.55
C TYR A 253 0.39 -3.89 2.37
N ASN A 254 1.31 -4.81 2.65
CA ASN A 254 2.72 -4.65 2.37
C ASN A 254 3.26 -5.91 1.66
N PRO A 255 3.62 -5.83 0.37
CA PRO A 255 4.13 -6.96 -0.40
C PRO A 255 5.48 -7.45 0.09
N ARG A 256 6.18 -6.74 0.98
CA ARG A 256 7.44 -7.21 1.57
C ARG A 256 7.19 -8.11 2.78
N LYS A 257 5.98 -8.17 3.31
CA LYS A 257 5.68 -8.88 4.56
C LYS A 257 5.00 -10.22 4.31
N TYR A 258 5.33 -11.23 5.11
CA TYR A 258 4.73 -12.57 5.01
C TYR A 258 3.22 -12.53 5.03
N TRP A 259 2.66 -11.81 6.01
CA TRP A 259 1.23 -11.72 6.30
C TRP A 259 0.44 -10.93 5.25
N LYS A 260 1.15 -10.25 4.32
CA LYS A 260 0.62 -9.43 3.21
C LYS A 260 -0.27 -8.31 3.70
N PHE A 261 -1.44 -8.67 4.22
CA PHE A 261 -2.31 -7.81 4.97
C PHE A 261 -1.88 -7.71 6.43
N PHE A 262 -2.27 -6.62 7.05
CA PHE A 262 -2.12 -6.45 8.47
C PHE A 262 -3.29 -5.65 9.02
N PHE A 263 -3.65 -5.96 10.25
CA PHE A 263 -4.72 -5.33 11.01
C PHE A 263 -4.12 -4.86 12.32
N GLY A 264 -4.41 -3.64 12.76
CA GLY A 264 -3.63 -3.09 13.85
C GLY A 264 -4.09 -1.78 14.47
N SER A 265 -3.31 -1.32 15.43
CA SER A 265 -3.40 0.01 16.01
C SER A 265 -2.35 0.94 15.42
N MET A 266 -2.71 2.20 15.15
CA MET A 266 -1.83 3.16 14.47
C MET A 266 -0.54 3.49 15.21
N ASN A 267 -0.54 3.45 16.55
CA ASN A 267 0.60 3.83 17.38
C ASN A 267 0.48 3.28 18.82
N SER A 268 1.54 3.50 19.60
CA SER A 268 1.62 3.16 21.03
C SER A 268 1.62 4.40 21.94
N ILE A 269 1.07 5.53 21.49
CA ILE A 269 0.95 6.72 22.33
C ILE A 269 0.05 6.39 23.53
N GLY A 270 0.45 6.84 24.72
CA GLY A 270 -0.26 6.59 25.98
C GLY A 270 0.09 5.26 26.66
N VAL A 271 0.72 4.29 25.97
CA VAL A 271 1.02 2.96 26.53
C VAL A 271 1.88 3.04 27.80
N LYS A 272 2.85 3.96 27.86
CA LYS A 272 3.63 4.17 29.08
C LYS A 272 2.72 4.48 30.27
N ALA A 273 1.87 5.50 30.13
CA ALA A 273 1.03 5.96 31.21
C ALA A 273 -0.01 4.88 31.60
N MET A 274 -0.49 4.10 30.63
CA MET A 274 -1.31 2.91 30.90
C MET A 274 -0.55 1.86 31.72
N LEU A 275 0.71 1.56 31.39
CA LEU A 275 1.52 0.61 32.15
C LEU A 275 1.85 1.13 33.56
N GLU A 276 2.03 2.44 33.72
CA GLU A 276 2.24 3.08 35.02
C GLU A 276 0.96 3.04 35.89
N ASP A 277 -0.22 3.00 35.26
CA ASP A 277 -1.54 2.91 35.90
C ASP A 277 -2.18 1.51 35.78
N PHE A 278 -1.36 0.48 35.54
CA PHE A 278 -1.81 -0.83 35.08
C PHE A 278 -2.84 -1.51 35.99
N GLU A 279 -2.71 -1.35 37.32
CA GLU A 279 -3.60 -1.97 38.30
C GLU A 279 -5.03 -1.41 38.23
N ASN A 280 -5.20 -0.17 37.74
CA ASN A 280 -6.50 0.49 37.60
C ASN A 280 -7.15 0.28 36.24
N LEU A 281 -6.44 -0.29 35.27
CA LEU A 281 -7.00 -0.67 33.97
C LEU A 281 -7.94 -1.88 34.11
N ASP A 282 -8.92 -1.97 33.23
CA ASP A 282 -9.75 -3.18 33.13
C ASP A 282 -8.91 -4.41 32.76
N LYS A 283 -9.41 -5.59 33.15
CA LYS A 283 -8.67 -6.86 33.00
C LYS A 283 -8.37 -7.21 31.54
N GLU A 284 -9.20 -6.81 30.60
CA GLU A 284 -8.98 -7.08 29.18
C GLU A 284 -7.85 -6.20 28.63
N LEU A 285 -7.79 -4.92 29.01
CA LEU A 285 -6.66 -4.04 28.69
C LEU A 285 -5.36 -4.51 29.35
N GLN A 286 -5.40 -4.95 30.60
CA GLN A 286 -4.24 -5.54 31.27
C GLN A 286 -3.68 -6.73 30.45
N LYS A 287 -4.56 -7.66 30.08
CA LYS A 287 -4.21 -8.83 29.26
C LYS A 287 -3.71 -8.43 27.88
N HIS A 288 -4.35 -7.45 27.24
CA HIS A 288 -3.94 -6.93 25.95
C HIS A 288 -2.52 -6.35 26.01
N LEU A 289 -2.24 -5.45 26.95
CA LEU A 289 -0.92 -4.83 27.14
C LEU A 289 0.16 -5.87 27.40
N ILE A 290 -0.11 -6.91 28.20
CA ILE A 290 0.83 -8.03 28.38
C ILE A 290 1.10 -8.77 27.07
N SER A 291 0.08 -8.96 26.24
CA SER A 291 0.22 -9.70 24.98
C SER A 291 1.00 -8.93 23.91
N VAL A 292 0.86 -7.60 23.87
CA VAL A 292 1.46 -6.76 22.83
C VAL A 292 2.79 -6.15 23.24
N CYS A 293 3.01 -5.85 24.53
CA CYS A 293 4.27 -5.30 25.01
C CYS A 293 5.33 -6.38 25.17
N LYS A 294 6.51 -6.14 24.61
CA LYS A 294 7.65 -7.05 24.76
C LYS A 294 8.21 -6.98 26.19
N THR A 295 8.58 -8.13 26.74
CA THR A 295 9.38 -8.18 27.97
C THR A 295 10.76 -7.57 27.72
N CYS A 296 11.18 -6.68 28.62
CA CYS A 296 12.48 -6.01 28.53
C CYS A 296 13.62 -7.04 28.62
N ASN A 297 14.49 -7.05 27.60
CA ASN A 297 15.67 -7.91 27.51
C ASN A 297 17.00 -7.11 27.58
N GLY A 298 16.95 -5.82 27.92
CA GLY A 298 18.15 -4.99 28.07
C GLY A 298 18.83 -4.57 26.76
N CYS A 299 18.12 -4.54 25.62
CA CYS A 299 18.71 -4.20 24.31
C CYS A 299 19.22 -2.75 24.15
N LEU A 300 18.99 -1.88 25.13
CA LEU A 300 19.41 -0.46 25.15
C LEU A 300 18.84 0.42 24.02
N GLY A 301 17.89 -0.06 23.21
CA GLY A 301 17.26 0.72 22.14
C GLY A 301 16.56 1.97 22.67
N CYS A 302 15.77 1.84 23.74
CA CYS A 302 15.13 2.98 24.41
C CYS A 302 16.12 3.90 25.14
N ALA A 303 17.33 3.39 25.44
CA ALA A 303 18.38 4.11 26.14
C ALA A 303 19.28 4.94 25.20
N LYS A 304 19.02 4.98 23.87
CA LYS A 304 19.89 5.61 22.85
C LYS A 304 21.37 5.20 22.98
N GLY A 305 21.61 3.91 23.21
CA GLY A 305 22.96 3.36 23.41
C GLY A 305 23.52 3.61 24.82
N GLY A 306 22.66 3.65 25.85
CA GLY A 306 23.08 3.78 27.25
C GLY A 306 23.12 5.21 27.80
N ARG A 307 22.74 6.21 27.01
CA ARG A 307 22.69 7.62 27.44
C ARG A 307 21.50 7.93 28.36
N ASN A 308 20.42 7.16 28.22
CA ASN A 308 19.23 7.28 29.05
C ASN A 308 19.02 6.01 29.88
N LYS A 309 18.21 6.09 30.96
CA LYS A 309 17.80 4.90 31.71
C LYS A 309 16.99 3.96 30.81
N ILE A 310 17.16 2.65 31.01
CA ILE A 310 16.31 1.63 30.40
C ILE A 310 14.85 1.93 30.74
N PHE A 311 14.03 1.92 29.71
CA PHE A 311 12.63 2.28 29.80
C PHE A 311 11.77 1.01 29.79
N ALA A 312 11.41 0.54 30.99
CA ALA A 312 10.53 -0.59 31.21
C ALA A 312 9.72 -0.39 32.49
N VAL A 313 8.48 -0.88 32.51
CA VAL A 313 7.54 -0.74 33.62
C VAL A 313 7.26 -2.12 34.23
N LYS A 314 7.40 -2.23 35.55
CA LYS A 314 7.07 -3.46 36.28
C LYS A 314 5.56 -3.48 36.54
N VAL A 315 4.90 -4.57 36.14
CA VAL A 315 3.46 -4.78 36.35
C VAL A 315 3.20 -6.17 36.90
N LYS A 316 2.09 -6.33 37.64
CA LYS A 316 1.62 -7.63 38.16
C LYS A 316 0.28 -8.01 37.53
N HIS A 317 0.17 -9.23 37.05
CA HIS A 317 -1.08 -9.78 36.51
C HIS A 317 -1.15 -11.27 36.80
N ASP A 318 -2.30 -11.74 37.31
CA ASP A 318 -2.55 -13.13 37.68
C ASP A 318 -1.42 -13.77 38.51
N GLY A 319 -0.91 -13.00 39.49
CA GLY A 319 0.16 -13.45 40.39
C GLY A 319 1.57 -13.47 39.79
N LYS A 320 1.74 -13.10 38.51
CA LYS A 320 3.03 -13.03 37.82
C LYS A 320 3.50 -11.59 37.65
N GLU A 321 4.79 -11.36 37.86
CA GLU A 321 5.46 -10.09 37.57
C GLU A 321 5.99 -10.06 36.13
N TYR A 322 5.79 -8.93 35.47
CA TYR A 322 6.29 -8.64 34.13
C TYR A 322 7.08 -7.33 34.16
N ASN A 323 8.10 -7.23 33.31
CA ASN A 323 8.83 -5.99 33.07
C ASN A 323 8.68 -5.60 31.60
N LEU A 324 7.73 -4.71 31.30
CA LEU A 324 7.24 -4.46 29.95
C LEU A 324 7.81 -3.19 29.35
N CYS A 325 8.22 -3.25 28.08
CA CYS A 325 8.64 -2.08 27.31
C CYS A 325 7.43 -1.39 26.67
N PRO A 326 7.21 -0.08 26.91
CA PRO A 326 6.11 0.68 26.30
C PRO A 326 6.38 1.10 24.84
N ASP A 327 7.62 1.00 24.35
CA ASP A 327 8.07 1.61 23.09
C ASP A 327 8.57 0.60 22.03
N ASN A 328 8.35 0.96 20.76
CA ASN A 328 8.92 0.50 19.47
C ASN A 328 8.87 -0.96 19.02
N TYR A 329 8.37 -1.90 19.84
CA TYR A 329 8.23 -3.31 19.42
C TYR A 329 6.92 -3.93 19.87
N SER A 330 5.93 -3.10 20.17
CA SER A 330 4.60 -3.58 20.45
C SER A 330 4.03 -4.24 19.20
N ARG A 331 3.57 -5.48 19.35
CA ARG A 331 2.97 -6.26 18.27
C ARG A 331 1.53 -5.80 18.03
N HIS A 332 1.34 -4.52 17.71
CA HIS A 332 0.02 -3.94 17.42
C HIS A 332 -0.43 -4.21 15.99
N ASN A 333 0.09 -5.25 15.36
CA ASN A 333 -0.32 -5.68 14.05
C ASN A 333 -0.49 -7.20 14.06
N TRP A 334 -1.60 -7.64 13.50
CA TRP A 334 -2.05 -9.02 13.45
C TRP A 334 -2.26 -9.45 12.00
N GLU A 335 -2.13 -10.75 11.77
CA GLU A 335 -2.43 -11.42 10.49
C GLU A 335 -3.91 -11.34 10.13
N THR A 336 -4.75 -11.34 11.16
CA THR A 336 -6.21 -11.31 11.06
C THR A 336 -6.78 -10.59 12.28
N ILE A 337 -8.04 -10.23 12.21
CA ILE A 337 -8.81 -9.62 13.29
C ILE A 337 -10.14 -10.37 13.42
N ASN A 338 -10.59 -10.56 14.65
CA ASN A 338 -11.91 -11.09 14.97
C ASN A 338 -12.65 -10.11 15.89
N ASP A 339 -13.92 -10.40 16.19
CA ASP A 339 -14.78 -9.53 17.02
C ASP A 339 -14.17 -9.26 18.40
N ASP A 340 -13.63 -10.29 19.05
CA ASP A 340 -13.00 -10.18 20.37
C ASP A 340 -11.81 -9.22 20.35
N LEU A 341 -10.92 -9.36 19.37
CA LEU A 341 -9.77 -8.47 19.22
C LEU A 341 -10.24 -7.05 18.88
N ALA A 342 -11.21 -6.89 17.97
CA ALA A 342 -11.75 -5.59 17.62
C ALA A 342 -12.32 -4.86 18.85
N ALA A 343 -13.10 -5.55 19.69
CA ALA A 343 -13.67 -5.02 20.92
C ALA A 343 -12.59 -4.56 21.91
N VAL A 344 -11.53 -5.37 22.09
CA VAL A 344 -10.37 -4.99 22.92
C VAL A 344 -9.64 -3.78 22.34
N LEU A 345 -9.51 -3.70 21.02
CA LEU A 345 -8.85 -2.57 20.35
C LEU A 345 -9.65 -1.26 20.51
N PHE A 346 -10.98 -1.31 20.46
CA PHE A 346 -11.80 -0.14 20.77
C PHE A 346 -11.56 0.38 22.20
N LYS A 347 -11.52 -0.52 23.19
CA LYS A 347 -11.17 -0.16 24.59
C LYS A 347 -9.77 0.43 24.67
N TYR A 348 -8.83 -0.17 23.95
CA TYR A 348 -7.44 0.28 23.94
C TYR A 348 -7.33 1.69 23.33
N HIS A 349 -8.00 1.97 22.21
CA HIS A 349 -8.00 3.30 21.59
C HIS A 349 -8.71 4.34 22.47
N ALA A 350 -9.79 3.97 23.17
CA ALA A 350 -10.43 4.84 24.15
C ALA A 350 -9.47 5.17 25.32
N ALA A 351 -8.73 4.19 25.82
CA ALA A 351 -7.68 4.44 26.81
C ALA A 351 -6.57 5.34 26.22
N GLN A 352 -6.20 5.18 24.95
CA GLN A 352 -5.20 6.07 24.32
C GLN A 352 -5.66 7.52 24.30
N GLU A 353 -6.96 7.78 24.16
CA GLU A 353 -7.50 9.15 24.27
C GLU A 353 -7.36 9.73 25.67
N ILE A 354 -7.44 8.91 26.71
CA ILE A 354 -7.27 9.35 28.11
C ILE A 354 -5.78 9.56 28.41
N TYR A 355 -5.01 8.47 28.33
CA TYR A 355 -3.60 8.40 28.75
C TYR A 355 -2.63 9.06 27.76
N GLY A 356 -3.05 9.24 26.52
CA GLY A 356 -2.23 9.81 25.47
C GLY A 356 -2.49 11.30 25.25
N SER A 357 -3.64 11.87 25.60
CA SER A 357 -4.06 13.22 25.21
C SER A 357 -3.06 14.37 25.48
N ASP A 358 -2.20 14.25 26.49
CA ASP A 358 -1.15 15.24 26.80
C ASP A 358 0.16 15.03 26.01
N TRP A 359 0.20 14.12 25.03
CA TRP A 359 1.41 13.80 24.26
C TRP A 359 2.00 14.98 23.48
N LYS A 360 1.18 15.99 23.15
CA LYS A 360 1.62 17.23 22.48
C LYS A 360 2.10 18.33 23.44
N LYS A 361 1.94 18.16 24.76
CA LYS A 361 2.29 19.18 25.78
C LYS A 361 3.66 18.95 26.42
N LYS A 362 4.49 18.03 25.91
CA LYS A 362 5.84 17.76 26.41
C LYS A 362 6.89 17.87 25.34
#